data_AF-N9Y593-F1
#
_entry.id   AF-N9Y593-F1
#
_cell.length_a   1.000
_cell.length_b   1.000
_cell.length_c   1.000
_cell.angle_alpha   90.00
_cell.angle_beta   90.00
_cell.angle_gamma   90.00
#
_symmetry.space_group_name_H-M   'P 1'
#
loop_
_entity.id
_entity.type
_entity.pdbx_description
1 polymer ?
#
loop_
_entity_poly.entity_id
_entity_poly.type
_entity_poly.pdbx_seq_one_letter_code
_entity_poly.pdbx_strand_id
1 'polypeptide(L)'
;MKKLFCSLFFIIIISLQGCSDDFTRYINLKDNTSKNYYYNEIIKKFSSNEPFELEVFDNNFYKTFKVEDEYKNIITGFFNSLTSDNFIDPIEKKADEKLFEIIIKFKSETYYVTIIDENSIYISPYDGYIKSDFIDMSKIDKNYNLYSFCKFITNKKEPL
;
A
#
# COMPACT_ATOMS: atom_id res chain seq x y z
N MET A 1 3.28 -10.53 59.09
CA MET A 1 4.13 -10.08 57.97
C MET A 1 3.95 -10.89 56.69
N LYS A 2 3.89 -12.24 56.72
CA LYS A 2 3.70 -13.06 55.50
C LYS A 2 2.42 -12.75 54.69
N LYS A 3 1.27 -12.50 55.36
CA LYS A 3 -0.01 -12.17 54.70
C LYS A 3 0.00 -10.80 53.98
N LEU A 4 0.79 -9.84 54.49
CA LEU A 4 0.92 -8.50 53.90
C LEU A 4 1.82 -8.52 52.66
N PHE A 5 2.85 -9.37 52.69
CA PHE A 5 3.75 -9.60 51.55
C PHE A 5 3.04 -10.29 50.37
N CYS A 6 2.15 -11.25 50.65
CA CYS A 6 1.33 -11.91 49.61
C CYS A 6 0.34 -10.95 48.94
N SER A 7 -0.21 -9.98 49.68
CA SER A 7 -1.13 -8.97 49.13
C SER A 7 -0.40 -8.00 48.18
N LEU A 8 0.82 -7.58 48.54
CA LEU A 8 1.63 -6.68 47.71
C LEU A 8 2.06 -7.33 46.39
N PHE A 9 2.35 -8.65 46.42
CA PHE A 9 2.71 -9.42 45.23
C PHE A 9 1.53 -9.55 44.25
N PHE A 10 0.30 -9.67 44.76
CA PHE A 10 -0.91 -9.76 43.94
C PHE A 10 -1.22 -8.44 43.20
N ILE A 11 -0.98 -7.30 43.84
CA ILE A 11 -1.21 -5.96 43.24
C ILE A 11 -0.24 -5.73 42.06
N ILE A 12 1.01 -6.16 42.19
CA ILE A 12 2.02 -6.04 41.12
C ILE A 12 1.62 -6.85 39.88
N ILE A 13 1.10 -8.07 40.05
CA ILE A 13 0.69 -8.94 38.93
C ILE A 13 -0.50 -8.34 38.17
N ILE A 14 -1.44 -7.69 38.86
CA ILE A 14 -2.59 -7.05 38.21
C ILE A 14 -2.16 -5.79 37.44
N SER A 15 -1.15 -5.05 37.94
CA SER A 15 -0.60 -3.88 37.23
C SER A 15 0.26 -4.22 36.00
N LEU A 16 0.66 -5.48 35.83
CA LEU A 16 1.45 -5.95 34.69
C LEU A 16 0.59 -6.47 33.51
N GLN A 17 -0.74 -6.44 33.63
CA GLN A 17 -1.62 -6.67 32.48
C GLN A 17 -1.68 -5.40 31.63
N GLY A 18 -0.63 -5.16 30.85
CA GLY A 18 -0.68 -4.20 29.75
C GLY A 18 -1.81 -4.61 28.80
N CYS A 19 -2.75 -3.70 28.55
CA CYS A 19 -3.80 -3.87 27.56
C CYS A 19 -3.14 -4.02 26.18
N SER A 20 -2.98 -5.26 25.72
CA SER A 20 -2.23 -5.60 24.51
C SER A 20 -3.18 -5.72 23.31
N ASP A 21 -3.89 -4.64 22.98
CA ASP A 21 -4.72 -4.61 21.76
C ASP A 21 -3.89 -4.33 20.50
N ASP A 22 -2.61 -3.96 20.66
CA ASP A 22 -1.71 -3.68 19.54
C ASP A 22 -0.82 -4.89 19.18
N PHE A 23 -0.55 -5.81 20.10
CA PHE A 23 0.35 -6.95 19.87
C PHE A 23 -0.17 -7.92 18.80
N THR A 24 -1.49 -8.05 18.65
CA THR A 24 -2.12 -8.87 17.60
C THR A 24 -1.93 -8.32 16.19
N ARG A 25 -1.58 -7.03 16.01
CA ARG A 25 -1.21 -6.47 14.69
C ARG A 25 0.14 -6.99 14.19
N TYR A 26 1.02 -7.42 15.11
CA TYR A 26 2.40 -7.79 14.79
C TYR A 26 2.63 -9.31 14.66
N ILE A 27 1.67 -10.16 15.08
CA ILE A 27 1.79 -11.62 14.97
C ILE A 27 1.05 -12.12 13.72
N ASN A 28 1.73 -12.08 12.57
CA ASN A 28 1.22 -12.68 11.33
C ASN A 28 1.51 -14.19 11.29
N LEU A 29 0.61 -15.01 11.85
CA LEU A 29 0.65 -16.49 11.73
C LEU A 29 0.08 -17.01 10.40
N LYS A 30 -0.20 -16.13 9.44
CA LYS A 30 -0.85 -16.48 8.17
C LYS A 30 0.15 -16.40 7.02
N ASP A 31 1.02 -17.39 6.97
CA ASP A 31 2.13 -17.52 6.02
C ASP A 31 1.69 -17.88 4.58
N ASN A 32 0.51 -17.42 4.17
CA ASN A 32 0.01 -17.62 2.81
C ASN A 32 -0.91 -16.46 2.42
N THR A 33 -0.34 -15.26 2.38
CA THR A 33 -1.03 -14.08 1.85
C THR A 33 -1.03 -14.20 0.33
N SER A 34 -2.22 -14.30 -0.26
CA SER A 34 -2.43 -14.34 -1.71
C SER A 34 -1.60 -13.26 -2.42
N LYS A 35 -1.16 -13.52 -3.66
CA LYS A 35 -0.39 -12.56 -4.48
C LYS A 35 -1.13 -11.24 -4.78
N ASN A 36 -2.41 -11.15 -4.44
CA ASN A 36 -3.33 -10.05 -4.73
C ASN A 36 -4.07 -9.56 -3.46
N TYR A 37 -3.45 -9.65 -2.29
CA TYR A 37 -4.11 -9.33 -1.02
C TYR A 37 -4.54 -7.85 -0.96
N TYR A 38 -3.61 -6.93 -1.16
CA TYR A 38 -3.88 -5.49 -1.10
C TYR A 38 -4.70 -5.01 -2.28
N TYR A 39 -4.53 -5.61 -3.46
CA TYR A 39 -5.42 -5.43 -4.59
C TYR A 39 -6.88 -5.67 -4.20
N ASN A 40 -7.16 -6.80 -3.54
CA ASN A 40 -8.53 -7.12 -3.11
C ASN A 40 -9.07 -6.14 -2.06
N GLU A 41 -8.22 -5.60 -1.19
CA GLU A 41 -8.63 -4.55 -0.25
C GLU A 41 -9.01 -3.27 -0.98
N ILE A 42 -8.16 -2.80 -1.88
CA ILE A 42 -8.39 -1.58 -2.67
C ILE A 42 -9.64 -1.71 -3.55
N ILE A 43 -9.82 -2.85 -4.22
CA ILE A 43 -11.03 -3.12 -5.03
C ILE A 43 -12.30 -3.05 -4.20
N LYS A 44 -12.30 -3.56 -2.96
CA LYS A 44 -13.47 -3.47 -2.07
C LYS A 44 -13.81 -2.02 -1.77
N LYS A 45 -12.80 -1.18 -1.49
CA LYS A 45 -12.97 0.25 -1.21
C LYS A 45 -13.49 1.03 -2.42
N PHE A 46 -12.98 0.72 -3.62
CA PHE A 46 -13.53 1.27 -4.86
C PHE A 46 -14.97 0.83 -5.09
N SER A 47 -15.29 -0.45 -4.86
CA SER A 47 -16.65 -1.00 -5.03
C SER A 47 -17.67 -0.40 -4.05
N SER A 48 -17.22 0.03 -2.86
CA SER A 48 -18.05 0.74 -1.89
C SER A 48 -18.15 2.24 -2.15
N ASN A 49 -17.58 2.75 -3.25
CA ASN A 49 -17.46 4.18 -3.56
C ASN A 49 -16.84 4.97 -2.39
N GLU A 50 -15.85 4.39 -1.71
CA GLU A 50 -15.13 5.10 -0.65
C GLU A 50 -14.35 6.28 -1.26
N PRO A 51 -14.52 7.51 -0.76
CA PRO A 51 -13.77 8.66 -1.28
C PRO A 51 -12.28 8.49 -1.01
N PHE A 52 -11.45 8.90 -1.98
CA PHE A 52 -10.01 8.84 -1.85
C PHE A 52 -9.32 10.07 -2.46
N GLU A 53 -8.15 10.38 -1.91
CA GLU A 53 -7.18 11.28 -2.53
C GLU A 53 -6.08 10.49 -3.23
N LEU A 54 -5.50 11.11 -4.25
CA LEU A 54 -4.46 10.50 -5.07
C LEU A 54 -3.29 11.48 -5.19
N GLU A 55 -2.09 11.00 -4.91
CA GLU A 55 -0.84 11.74 -5.06
C GLU A 55 0.18 10.90 -5.83
N VAL A 56 1.07 11.56 -6.57
CA VAL A 56 2.23 10.95 -7.21
C VAL A 56 3.48 11.51 -6.55
N PHE A 57 4.31 10.63 -6.00
CA PHE A 57 5.63 10.97 -5.48
C PHE A 57 6.69 10.57 -6.51
N ASP A 58 7.50 11.53 -6.92
CA ASP A 58 8.65 11.32 -7.80
C ASP A 58 9.90 11.06 -6.95
N ASN A 59 10.47 9.85 -7.07
CA ASN A 59 11.63 9.46 -6.27
C ASN A 59 12.94 10.09 -6.77
N ASN A 60 13.00 10.54 -8.03
CA ASN A 60 14.20 11.20 -8.56
C ASN A 60 14.29 12.64 -8.05
N PHE A 61 13.16 13.33 -8.02
CA PHE A 61 13.09 14.74 -7.61
C PHE A 61 12.64 14.95 -6.16
N TYR A 62 12.22 13.89 -5.46
CA TYR A 62 11.68 13.93 -4.09
C TYR A 62 10.52 14.93 -3.95
N LYS A 63 9.61 14.95 -4.94
CA LYS A 63 8.46 15.86 -4.99
C LYS A 63 7.15 15.10 -5.03
N THR A 64 6.15 15.63 -4.33
CA THR A 64 4.79 15.09 -4.31
C THR A 64 3.85 15.98 -5.11
N PHE A 65 3.07 15.37 -6.00
CA PHE A 65 2.12 16.03 -6.86
C PHE A 65 0.71 15.53 -6.55
N LYS A 66 -0.17 16.41 -6.06
CA LYS A 66 -1.60 16.08 -5.91
C LYS A 66 -2.24 15.84 -7.27
N VAL A 67 -3.00 14.76 -7.43
CA VAL A 67 -3.73 14.46 -8.66
C VAL A 67 -5.10 15.13 -8.63
N GLU A 68 -5.45 15.83 -9.72
CA GLU A 68 -6.76 16.46 -9.91
C GLU A 68 -7.85 15.40 -10.14
N ASP A 69 -9.08 15.68 -9.69
CA ASP A 69 -10.18 14.71 -9.73
C ASP A 69 -10.46 14.16 -11.13
N GLU A 70 -10.24 14.96 -12.18
CA GLU A 70 -10.44 14.57 -13.58
C GLU A 70 -9.54 13.41 -14.04
N TYR A 71 -8.40 13.18 -13.37
CA TYR A 71 -7.48 12.08 -13.70
C TYR A 71 -7.58 10.91 -12.73
N LYS A 72 -8.40 10.99 -11.67
CA LYS A 72 -8.49 9.90 -10.68
C LYS A 72 -9.08 8.61 -11.26
N ASN A 73 -9.87 8.69 -12.33
CA ASN A 73 -10.46 7.52 -12.98
C ASN A 73 -9.42 6.53 -13.54
N ILE A 74 -8.19 6.97 -13.81
CA ILE A 74 -7.14 6.07 -14.31
C ILE A 74 -6.76 5.01 -13.28
N ILE A 75 -6.77 5.35 -11.98
CA ILE A 75 -6.41 4.38 -10.94
C ILE A 75 -7.48 3.31 -10.83
N THR A 76 -8.76 3.67 -10.85
CA THR A 76 -9.84 2.69 -10.81
C THR A 76 -9.89 1.86 -12.08
N GLY A 77 -9.66 2.47 -13.26
CA GLY A 77 -9.53 1.77 -14.54
C GLY A 77 -8.38 0.76 -14.55
N PHE A 78 -7.21 1.14 -14.04
CA PHE A 78 -6.06 0.26 -13.90
C PHE A 78 -6.41 -0.96 -13.04
N PHE A 79 -6.92 -0.75 -11.82
CA PHE A 79 -7.27 -1.85 -10.92
C PHE A 79 -8.32 -2.77 -11.54
N ASN A 80 -9.34 -2.22 -12.21
CA ASN A 80 -10.37 -3.02 -12.89
C ASN A 80 -9.86 -3.78 -14.12
N SER A 81 -8.71 -3.40 -14.69
CA SER A 81 -8.09 -4.07 -15.84
C SER A 81 -7.21 -5.26 -15.45
N LEU A 82 -6.89 -5.41 -14.16
CA LEU A 82 -6.03 -6.49 -13.68
C LEU A 82 -6.75 -7.84 -13.69
N THR A 83 -6.02 -8.86 -14.13
CA THR A 83 -6.42 -10.27 -14.10
C THR A 83 -5.46 -11.08 -13.24
N SER A 84 -5.79 -12.35 -12.97
CA SER A 84 -4.91 -13.26 -12.20
C SER A 84 -3.50 -13.36 -12.79
N ASP A 85 -3.38 -13.27 -14.10
CA ASP A 85 -2.11 -13.45 -14.83
C ASP A 85 -1.15 -12.27 -14.64
N ASN A 86 -1.66 -11.13 -14.16
CA ASN A 86 -0.84 -9.96 -13.86
C ASN A 86 -0.06 -10.12 -12.55
N PHE A 87 -0.51 -10.96 -11.62
CA PHE A 87 0.12 -11.09 -10.30
C PHE A 87 1.28 -12.07 -10.32
N ILE A 88 2.49 -11.55 -10.15
CA ILE A 88 3.75 -12.29 -10.27
C ILE A 88 4.40 -12.49 -8.90
N ASP A 89 5.43 -13.35 -8.86
CA ASP A 89 6.28 -13.46 -7.67
C ASP A 89 7.22 -12.24 -7.56
N PRO A 90 7.74 -11.95 -6.34
CA PRO A 90 8.64 -10.83 -6.13
C PRO A 90 9.84 -10.85 -7.07
N ILE A 91 10.16 -9.70 -7.64
CA ILE A 91 11.32 -9.53 -8.52
C ILE A 91 12.55 -9.29 -7.64
N GLU A 92 13.46 -10.26 -7.56
CA GLU A 92 14.67 -10.21 -6.69
C GLU A 92 15.61 -9.02 -6.96
N LYS A 93 15.46 -8.31 -8.09
CA LYS A 93 16.53 -7.46 -8.65
C LYS A 93 16.32 -5.94 -8.61
N LYS A 94 15.18 -5.40 -8.16
CA LYS A 94 14.88 -3.96 -8.40
C LYS A 94 14.12 -3.21 -7.30
N ALA A 95 14.07 -3.72 -6.07
CA ALA A 95 13.33 -3.03 -5.00
C ALA A 95 13.91 -1.63 -4.66
N ASP A 96 15.18 -1.38 -4.98
CA ASP A 96 15.85 -0.10 -4.68
C ASP A 96 15.69 0.96 -5.78
N GLU A 97 15.26 0.60 -6.99
CA GLU A 97 15.07 1.54 -8.11
C GLU A 97 13.59 1.91 -8.25
N LYS A 98 13.06 2.60 -7.24
CA LYS A 98 11.70 3.16 -7.31
C LYS A 98 11.73 4.42 -8.16
N LEU A 99 10.91 4.47 -9.21
CA LEU A 99 10.79 5.67 -10.06
C LEU A 99 9.71 6.61 -9.52
N PHE A 100 8.55 6.04 -9.18
CA PHE A 100 7.41 6.79 -8.66
C PHE A 100 6.69 5.98 -7.59
N GLU A 101 5.96 6.65 -6.71
CA GLU A 101 4.99 6.04 -5.81
C GLU A 101 3.65 6.75 -5.98
N ILE A 102 2.60 6.02 -6.34
CA ILE A 102 1.24 6.52 -6.31
C ILE A 102 0.69 6.25 -4.92
N ILE A 103 0.24 7.30 -4.24
CA ILE A 103 -0.28 7.25 -2.88
C ILE A 103 -1.81 7.36 -2.95
N ILE A 104 -2.50 6.28 -2.60
CA ILE A 104 -3.96 6.21 -2.55
C ILE A 104 -4.38 6.36 -1.09
N LYS A 105 -4.95 7.52 -0.75
CA LYS A 105 -5.35 7.85 0.63
C LYS A 105 -6.86 7.72 0.76
N PHE A 106 -7.28 6.65 1.44
CA PHE A 106 -8.65 6.51 1.94
C PHE A 106 -8.78 7.18 3.31
N LYS A 107 -9.96 7.11 3.92
CA LYS A 107 -10.22 7.79 5.20
C LYS A 107 -9.35 7.24 6.34
N SER A 108 -9.16 5.93 6.39
CA SER A 108 -8.46 5.22 7.48
C SER A 108 -7.20 4.50 7.05
N GLU A 109 -7.00 4.29 5.75
CA GLU A 109 -5.91 3.49 5.21
C GLU A 109 -5.25 4.21 4.06
N THR A 110 -3.94 3.99 3.91
CA THR A 110 -3.16 4.50 2.78
C THR A 110 -2.42 3.34 2.15
N TYR A 111 -2.49 3.28 0.82
CA TYR A 111 -1.78 2.29 0.02
C TYR A 111 -0.81 2.99 -0.92
N TYR A 112 0.32 2.34 -1.15
CA TYR A 112 1.34 2.73 -2.10
C TYR A 112 1.31 1.77 -3.27
N VAL A 113 1.24 2.34 -4.48
CA VAL A 113 1.54 1.62 -5.72
C VAL A 113 2.90 2.11 -6.20
N THR A 114 3.93 1.32 -5.94
CA THR A 114 5.31 1.68 -6.27
C THR A 114 5.64 1.23 -7.69
N ILE A 115 6.16 2.16 -8.48
CA ILE A 115 6.52 1.94 -9.88
C ILE A 115 8.02 1.70 -9.98
N ILE A 116 8.39 0.48 -10.38
CA ILE A 116 9.79 0.07 -10.55
C ILE A 116 10.27 0.43 -11.96
N ASP A 117 9.48 0.08 -12.97
CA ASP A 117 9.76 0.41 -14.37
C ASP A 117 8.46 0.51 -15.18
N GLU A 118 8.57 0.56 -16.51
CA GLU A 118 7.43 0.67 -17.44
C GLU A 118 6.39 -0.44 -17.29
N ASN A 119 6.81 -1.61 -16.81
CA ASN A 119 5.98 -2.81 -16.77
C ASN A 119 5.81 -3.36 -15.36
N SER A 120 6.62 -2.97 -14.38
CA SER A 120 6.63 -3.62 -13.07
C SER A 120 6.24 -2.67 -11.96
N ILE A 121 5.28 -3.09 -11.13
CA ILE A 121 4.86 -2.38 -9.92
C ILE A 121 4.73 -3.33 -8.74
N TYR A 122 4.64 -2.77 -7.54
CA TYR A 122 4.08 -3.51 -6.41
C TYR A 122 3.16 -2.64 -5.55
N ILE A 123 2.21 -3.29 -4.88
CA ILE A 123 1.28 -2.65 -3.94
C ILE A 123 1.69 -2.98 -2.51
N SER A 124 1.78 -1.97 -1.66
CA SER A 124 2.05 -2.11 -0.23
C SER A 124 1.17 -1.16 0.59
N PRO A 125 0.88 -1.47 1.86
CA PRO A 125 0.19 -0.57 2.75
C PRO A 125 1.21 0.43 3.30
N TYR A 126 0.72 1.50 3.91
CA TYR A 126 1.57 2.51 4.53
C TYR A 126 2.44 1.95 5.66
N ASP A 127 1.95 0.95 6.38
CA ASP A 127 2.51 0.43 7.62
C ASP A 127 3.33 -0.87 7.44
N GLY A 128 3.38 -1.42 6.22
CA GLY A 128 4.39 -2.39 5.77
C GLY A 128 4.31 -3.81 6.33
N TYR A 129 3.18 -4.26 6.89
CA TYR A 129 3.14 -5.50 7.68
C TYR A 129 3.12 -6.82 6.88
N ILE A 130 2.58 -6.83 5.66
CA ILE A 130 2.37 -8.06 4.85
C ILE A 130 3.12 -7.95 3.51
N LYS A 131 3.51 -9.10 2.93
CA LYS A 131 4.14 -9.22 1.61
C LYS A 131 3.36 -8.46 0.52
N SER A 132 4.05 -7.60 -0.22
CA SER A 132 3.50 -6.78 -1.31
C SER A 132 2.93 -7.61 -2.47
N ASP A 133 1.93 -7.04 -3.14
CA ASP A 133 1.38 -7.61 -4.38
C ASP A 133 2.21 -7.13 -5.57
N PHE A 134 2.97 -8.01 -6.21
CA PHE A 134 3.77 -7.67 -7.40
C PHE A 134 2.94 -7.87 -8.66
N ILE A 135 3.00 -6.90 -9.58
CA ILE A 135 2.16 -6.86 -10.77
C ILE A 135 3.00 -6.57 -12.02
N ASP A 136 2.79 -7.37 -13.07
CA ASP A 136 3.24 -7.12 -14.44
C ASP A 136 2.15 -6.40 -15.26
N MET A 137 2.49 -5.21 -15.75
CA MET A 137 1.67 -4.34 -16.58
C MET A 137 1.93 -4.52 -18.09
N SER A 138 2.80 -5.44 -18.51
CA SER A 138 3.16 -5.65 -19.93
C SER A 138 1.97 -5.90 -20.86
N LYS A 139 0.87 -6.46 -20.33
CA LYS A 139 -0.38 -6.76 -21.04
C LYS A 139 -1.52 -5.79 -20.74
N ILE A 140 -1.27 -4.74 -19.95
CA ILE A 140 -2.28 -3.73 -19.60
C ILE A 140 -2.39 -2.73 -20.75
N ASP A 141 -3.62 -2.27 -21.03
CA ASP A 141 -3.85 -1.22 -22.02
C ASP A 141 -3.00 0.03 -21.69
N LYS A 142 -2.39 0.62 -22.71
CA LYS A 142 -1.51 1.78 -22.55
C LYS A 142 -2.20 2.96 -21.86
N ASN A 143 -3.52 3.10 -22.02
CA ASN A 143 -4.31 4.14 -21.36
C ASN A 143 -4.37 3.98 -19.83
N TYR A 144 -4.08 2.79 -19.31
CA TYR A 144 -4.03 2.51 -17.87
C TYR A 144 -2.61 2.24 -17.37
N ASN A 145 -1.58 2.45 -18.18
CA ASN A 145 -0.20 2.26 -17.74
C ASN A 145 0.21 3.31 -16.70
N LEU A 146 0.46 2.85 -15.46
CA LEU A 146 0.72 3.75 -14.33
C LEU A 146 2.05 4.49 -14.42
N TYR A 147 3.06 3.91 -15.07
CA TYR A 147 4.33 4.61 -15.31
C TYR A 147 4.14 5.85 -16.20
N SER A 148 3.42 5.68 -17.31
CA SER A 148 3.10 6.78 -18.24
C SER A 148 2.23 7.84 -17.58
N PHE A 149 1.28 7.41 -16.73
CA PHE A 149 0.47 8.31 -15.92
C PHE A 149 1.32 9.16 -14.97
N CYS A 150 2.25 8.56 -14.23
CA CYS A 150 3.13 9.31 -13.34
C CYS A 150 3.93 10.38 -14.09
N LYS A 151 4.55 10.03 -15.23
CA LYS A 151 5.25 11.01 -16.08
C LYS A 151 4.35 12.17 -16.52
N PHE A 152 3.10 11.87 -16.89
CA PHE A 152 2.16 12.90 -17.31
C PHE A 152 1.86 13.88 -16.17
N ILE A 153 1.59 13.37 -14.97
CA ILE A 153 1.30 14.19 -13.78
C ILE A 153 2.51 15.06 -13.40
N THR A 154 3.72 14.50 -13.40
CA THR A 154 4.92 15.26 -13.02
C THR A 154 5.28 16.31 -14.07
N ASN A 155 5.26 15.97 -15.36
CA ASN A 155 5.56 16.92 -16.43
C ASN A 155 4.51 18.03 -16.59
N LYS A 156 3.22 17.76 -16.35
CA LYS A 156 2.16 18.78 -16.39
C LYS A 156 2.43 19.91 -15.39
N LYS A 157 3.07 19.59 -14.25
CA LYS A 157 3.29 20.52 -13.14
C LYS A 157 4.68 21.14 -13.11
N GLU A 158 5.61 20.63 -13.91
CA GLU A 158 6.93 21.21 -14.15
C GLU A 158 7.13 21.45 -15.65
N PRO A 159 6.55 22.52 -16.22
CA PRO A 159 6.94 22.94 -17.55
C PRO A 159 8.41 23.36 -17.52
N LEU A 160 9.22 22.71 -18.36
CA LEU A 160 10.63 23.03 -18.63
C LEU A 160 10.85 24.52 -18.89
#